data_AF-A0A1S6FQM7-F1
#
_entry.id   AF-A0A1S6FQM7-F1
#
_cell.length_a   1.000
_cell.length_b   1.000
_cell.length_c   1.000
_cell.angle_alpha   90.00
_cell.angle_beta   90.00
_cell.angle_gamma   90.00
#
_symmetry.space_group_name_H-M   'P 1'
#
loop_
_entity.id
_entity.type
_entity.pdbx_description
1 polymer ?
#
loop_
_entity_poly.entity_id
_entity_poly.type
_entity_poly.pdbx_seq_one_letter_code
_entity_poly.pdbx_strand_id
1 'polypeptide(L)' 'MTNSLEPDAPSGLSFGRWLLTQRDRGDWIDGIADAARADRTFPTDGDPEAVRAHLRKQQADGDAFQAIDDAESDWQNA' A
#
# COMPACT_ATOMS: atom_id res chain seq x y z
N MET A 1 11.80 10.46 26.35
CA MET A 1 12.28 9.17 25.81
C MET A 1 11.13 8.20 26.00
N THR A 2 10.23 7.90 25.07
CA THR A 2 10.24 7.89 23.60
C THR A 2 8.78 8.13 23.16
N ASN A 3 8.54 9.05 22.24
CA ASN A 3 7.22 9.22 21.61
C ASN A 3 7.47 9.61 20.16
N SER A 4 7.74 8.62 19.31
CA SER A 4 8.04 8.82 17.89
C SER A 4 7.47 7.66 17.09
N LEU A 5 6.15 7.56 17.10
CA LEU A 5 5.33 6.89 16.09
C LEU A 5 3.98 7.60 16.11
N GLU A 6 3.97 8.91 15.83
CA GLU A 6 2.76 9.51 15.27
C GLU A 6 2.86 9.23 13.77
N PRO A 7 2.09 8.29 13.22
CA PRO A 7 2.00 8.16 11.77
C PRO A 7 1.36 9.46 11.27
N ASP A 8 2.11 10.28 10.53
CA ASP A 8 1.63 11.52 9.90
C ASP A 8 0.55 11.28 8.81
N ALA A 9 -0.08 10.10 8.78
CA ALA A 9 -1.16 9.72 7.89
C ALA A 9 -2.48 9.59 8.68
N PRO A 10 -3.60 10.14 8.15
CA PRO A 10 -4.86 10.26 8.88
C PRO A 10 -5.44 8.92 9.36
N SER A 11 -5.08 7.82 8.71
CA SER A 11 -5.53 6.47 9.04
C SER A 11 -4.79 5.79 10.19
N GLY A 12 -3.70 6.36 10.70
CA GLY A 12 -2.92 5.77 11.81
C GLY A 12 -2.12 4.51 11.45
N LEU A 13 -2.15 4.07 10.18
CA LEU A 13 -1.49 2.88 9.67
C LEU A 13 -0.51 3.25 8.55
N SER A 14 0.60 2.52 8.45
CA SER A 14 1.49 2.56 7.29
C SER A 14 0.73 2.18 6.01
N PHE A 15 1.09 2.77 4.87
CA PHE A 15 0.42 2.54 3.60
C PHE A 15 0.35 1.05 3.25
N GLY A 16 1.46 0.32 3.41
CA GLY A 16 1.47 -1.12 3.19
C GLY A 16 0.43 -1.86 4.03
N ARG A 17 0.27 -1.48 5.30
CA ARG A 17 -0.66 -2.12 6.23
C ARG A 17 -2.10 -1.76 5.90
N TRP A 18 -2.36 -0.51 5.52
CA TRP A 18 -3.64 -0.06 5.00
C TRP A 18 -3.98 -0.77 3.69
N LEU A 19 -3.03 -0.99 2.77
CA LEU A 19 -3.26 -1.69 1.51
C LEU A 19 -3.73 -3.13 1.78
N LEU A 20 -3.15 -3.81 2.76
CA LEU A 20 -3.57 -5.16 3.14
C LEU A 20 -5.01 -5.23 3.68
N THR A 21 -5.58 -4.12 4.19
CA THR A 21 -6.98 -4.08 4.64
C THR A 21 -7.97 -3.86 3.49
N GLN A 22 -7.51 -3.42 2.31
CA GLN A 22 -8.35 -3.12 1.14
C GLN A 22 -8.93 -4.37 0.50
N ARG A 23 -10.13 -4.77 0.90
CA ARG A 23 -10.80 -5.99 0.43
C ARG A 23 -12.16 -5.67 -0.17
N ASP A 24 -12.60 -6.50 -1.10
CA ASP A 24 -13.94 -6.46 -1.67
C ASP A 24 -14.26 -5.10 -2.32
N ARG A 25 -13.24 -4.41 -2.86
CA ARG A 25 -13.42 -3.10 -3.49
C ARG A 25 -14.04 -3.23 -4.89
N GLY A 26 -13.69 -4.30 -5.61
CA GLY A 26 -14.16 -4.54 -6.98
C GLY A 26 -13.51 -3.64 -8.03
N ASP A 27 -12.50 -2.86 -7.63
CA ASP A 27 -11.68 -2.00 -8.48
C ASP A 27 -10.22 -2.47 -8.52
N TRP A 28 -9.39 -1.80 -9.31
CA TRP A 28 -7.98 -2.18 -9.54
C TRP A 28 -7.10 -2.20 -8.27
N ILE A 29 -7.51 -1.53 -7.19
CA ILE A 29 -6.81 -1.54 -5.89
C ILE A 29 -6.96 -2.93 -5.25
N ASP A 30 -8.09 -3.61 -5.47
CA ASP A 30 -8.31 -4.96 -4.95
C ASP A 30 -7.26 -5.95 -5.49
N GLY A 31 -6.91 -5.85 -6.77
CA GLY A 31 -5.90 -6.70 -7.42
C GLY A 31 -4.50 -6.52 -6.84
N ILE A 32 -4.05 -5.28 -6.61
CA ILE A 32 -2.75 -5.02 -5.97
C ILE A 32 -2.76 -5.40 -4.48
N ALA A 33 -3.89 -5.24 -3.79
CA ALA A 33 -4.02 -5.62 -2.39
C ALA A 33 -4.00 -7.16 -2.23
N ASP A 34 -4.60 -7.90 -3.16
CA ASP A 34 -4.50 -9.36 -3.21
C ASP A 34 -3.07 -9.84 -3.49
N ALA A 35 -2.42 -9.27 -4.50
CA ALA A 35 -1.02 -9.56 -4.81
C ALA A 35 -0.09 -9.27 -3.61
N ALA A 36 -0.30 -8.13 -2.94
CA ALA A 36 0.43 -7.76 -1.73
C ALA A 36 0.23 -8.76 -0.57
N ARG A 37 -0.96 -9.33 -0.41
CA ARG A 37 -1.23 -10.38 0.60
C ARG A 37 -0.59 -11.71 0.25
N ALA A 38 -0.58 -12.07 -1.03
CA ALA A 38 0.07 -13.28 -1.51
C ALA A 38 1.60 -13.20 -1.38
N ASP A 39 2.15 -11.98 -1.41
CA ASP A 39 3.58 -11.72 -1.33
C ASP A 39 4.10 -11.59 0.12
N ARG A 40 4.87 -12.60 0.54
CA ARG A 40 5.47 -12.66 1.88
C ARG A 40 6.62 -11.67 2.08
N THR A 41 7.14 -11.12 0.99
CA THR A 41 8.21 -10.11 1.00
C THR A 41 7.66 -8.69 0.91
N PHE A 42 6.33 -8.55 0.85
CA PHE A 42 5.66 -7.27 0.79
C PHE A 42 5.99 -6.39 2.01
N PRO A 43 6.41 -5.12 1.80
CA PRO A 43 6.74 -4.21 2.89
C PRO A 43 5.47 -3.75 3.60
N THR A 44 5.01 -4.54 4.57
CA THR A 44 3.75 -4.30 5.30
C THR A 44 3.80 -3.00 6.11
N ASP A 45 4.95 -2.64 6.67
CA ASP A 45 5.12 -1.38 7.38
C ASP A 45 5.75 -0.29 6.51
N GLY A 46 5.77 -0.51 5.18
CA GLY A 46 6.37 0.41 4.23
C GLY A 46 5.45 1.54 3.81
N ASP A 47 6.07 2.66 3.50
CA ASP A 47 5.46 3.80 2.82
C ASP A 47 5.09 3.46 1.36
N PRO A 48 4.29 4.29 0.68
CA PRO A 48 3.96 4.11 -0.74
C PRO A 48 5.21 3.95 -1.61
N GLU A 49 6.29 4.65 -1.26
CA GLU A 49 7.58 4.54 -1.93
C GLU A 49 8.24 3.16 -1.79
N ALA A 50 8.10 2.51 -0.64
CA ALA A 50 8.61 1.16 -0.43
C ALA A 50 7.80 0.15 -1.24
N VAL A 51 6.47 0.30 -1.25
CA VAL A 51 5.57 -0.57 -2.02
C VAL A 51 5.80 -0.43 -3.52
N ARG A 52 5.90 0.79 -4.06
CA ARG A 52 6.20 1.00 -5.49
C ARG A 52 7.57 0.42 -5.88
N ALA A 53 8.58 0.57 -5.02
CA ALA A 53 9.90 0.02 -5.28
C ALA A 53 9.87 -1.51 -5.29
N HIS A 54 9.05 -2.10 -4.42
CA HIS A 54 8.81 -3.53 -4.38
C HIS A 54 8.11 -4.05 -5.64
N LEU A 55 7.04 -3.38 -6.08
CA LEU A 55 6.35 -3.70 -7.34
C LEU A 55 7.27 -3.58 -8.56
N ARG A 56 8.15 -2.56 -8.61
CA ARG A 56 9.17 -2.42 -9.66
C ARG A 56 10.13 -3.60 -9.69
N LYS A 57 10.56 -4.11 -8.54
CA LYS A 57 11.43 -5.30 -8.46
C LYS A 57 10.73 -6.55 -8.98
N GLN A 58 9.41 -6.63 -8.83
CA GLN A 58 8.59 -7.73 -9.35
C GLN A 58 8.20 -7.54 -10.83
N GLN A 59 8.68 -6.46 -11.47
CA GLN A 59 8.33 -6.10 -12.84
C GLN A 59 6.81 -5.97 -13.05
N ALA A 60 6.10 -5.42 -12.06
CA ALA A 60 4.68 -5.15 -12.19
C ALA A 60 4.38 -4.21 -13.37
N ASP A 61 3.24 -4.40 -13.99
CA ASP A 61 2.80 -3.61 -15.14
C ASP A 61 2.40 -2.16 -14.77
N GLY A 62 2.23 -1.32 -15.80
CA GLY A 62 1.81 0.07 -15.65
C GLY A 62 0.52 0.24 -14.83
N ASP A 63 -0.45 -0.66 -15.02
CA ASP A 63 -1.71 -0.67 -14.27
C ASP A 63 -1.52 -0.84 -12.76
N ALA A 64 -0.51 -1.60 -12.33
CA ALA A 64 -0.21 -1.77 -10.92
C ALA A 64 0.31 -0.48 -10.29
N PHE A 65 1.07 0.33 -11.03
CA PHE A 65 1.53 1.64 -10.56
C PHE A 65 0.38 2.64 -10.48
N GLN A 66 -0.53 2.61 -11.44
CA GLN A 66 -1.72 3.46 -11.41
C GLN A 66 -2.61 3.13 -10.19
N ALA A 67 -2.83 1.84 -9.92
CA ALA A 67 -3.59 1.42 -8.76
C ALA A 67 -2.93 1.86 -7.42
N ILE A 68 -1.59 1.96 -7.38
CA ILE A 68 -0.88 2.49 -6.20
C ILE A 68 -1.09 3.99 -6.02
N ASP A 69 -1.12 4.77 -7.10
CA ASP A 69 -1.36 6.22 -7.05
C ASP A 69 -2.78 6.54 -6.54
N ASP A 70 -3.77 5.80 -7.04
CA ASP A 70 -5.16 5.86 -6.55
C ASP A 70 -5.26 5.37 -5.09
N ALA A 71 -4.63 4.25 -4.75
CA ALA A 71 -4.58 3.74 -3.38
C ALA A 71 -3.93 4.74 -2.40
N GLU A 72 -2.85 5.41 -2.81
CA GLU A 72 -2.17 6.42 -2.01
C GLU A 72 -3.09 7.62 -1.73
N SER A 73 -3.83 8.06 -2.74
CA SER A 73 -4.84 9.10 -2.60
C SER A 73 -5.93 8.70 -1.60
N ASP A 74 -6.46 7.47 -1.72
CA ASP A 74 -7.43 6.93 -0.78
C ASP A 74 -6.90 6.87 0.66
N TRP A 75 -5.68 6.38 0.85
CA TRP A 75 -5.04 6.29 2.17
C TRP A 75 -4.83 7.65 2.83
N GLN A 76 -4.46 8.67 2.05
CA GLN A 76 -4.36 10.05 2.52
C GLN A 76 -5.72 10.66 2.88
N ASN A 77 -6.83 10.06 2.45
CA ASN A 77 -8.19 10.50 2.75
C ASN A 77 -8.94 9.55 3.72
N ALA A 78 -8.29 8.48 4.19
CA ALA A 78 -8.88 7.42 5.02
C ALA A 78 -8.75 7.64 6.53
#